data_AF-A0A2V7R1D5-F1
#
_entry.id   AF-A0A2V7R1D5-F1
#
_cell.length_a   1.000
_cell.length_b   1.000
_cell.length_c   1.000
_cell.angle_alpha   90.00
_cell.angle_beta   90.00
_cell.angle_gamma   90.00
#
_symmetry.space_group_name_H-M   'P 1'
#
loop_
_entity.id
_entity.type
_entity.pdbx_description
1 polymer ?
#
loop_
_entity_poly.entity_id
_entity_poly.type
_entity_poly.pdbx_seq_one_letter_code
_entity_poly.pdbx_strand_id
1 'polypeptide(L)'
;MLAVAIVELLPAALPRSGSSGPALVLVGYLAVHLTQHTVTPHFHFGEETHTVSSIAGTSALVGLLLHTFFDGVAIASAFLVRSELGIMVFIAIFLHKLPEGVTISSLMLAGGRSGGRAVGAAALLGVATMLGVVLTEQMGFLVQHGLALSAGVTIYVAASNLVPEFQGKQGWKLPAAFFAGAAIFFLTKVLMDGAS
;
A
#
# COMPACT_ATOMS: atom_id res chain seq x y z
N MET A 1 -1.77 7.38 -2.08
CA MET A 1 -2.45 6.16 -1.60
C MET A 1 -3.53 6.41 -0.56
N LEU A 2 -3.30 7.18 0.51
CA LEU A 2 -4.37 7.45 1.51
C LEU A 2 -5.64 8.05 0.88
N ALA A 3 -5.50 9.08 0.05
CA ALA A 3 -6.63 9.69 -0.65
C ALA A 3 -7.39 8.68 -1.54
N VAL A 4 -6.67 7.84 -2.30
CA VAL A 4 -7.24 6.76 -3.12
C VAL A 4 -8.03 5.78 -2.26
N ALA A 5 -7.48 5.36 -1.11
CA ALA A 5 -8.15 4.42 -0.23
C ALA A 5 -9.47 4.98 0.33
N ILE A 6 -9.48 6.25 0.73
CA ILE A 6 -10.65 6.92 1.33
C ILE A 6 -11.68 7.32 0.29
N VAL A 7 -11.26 7.87 -0.85
CA VAL A 7 -12.16 8.50 -1.83
C VAL A 7 -12.62 7.53 -2.91
N GLU A 8 -11.84 6.51 -3.23
CA GLU A 8 -12.15 5.56 -4.33
C GLU A 8 -12.38 4.14 -3.82
N LEU A 9 -11.42 3.57 -3.07
CA LEU A 9 -11.53 2.16 -2.67
C LEU A 9 -12.68 1.91 -1.69
N LEU A 10 -12.76 2.69 -0.60
CA LEU A 10 -13.81 2.56 0.42
C LEU A 10 -15.22 2.71 -0.19
N PRO A 11 -15.54 3.80 -0.92
CA PRO A 11 -16.87 3.99 -1.49
C PRO A 11 -17.24 2.92 -2.53
N ALA A 12 -16.27 2.40 -3.28
CA ALA A 12 -16.52 1.32 -4.24
C ALA A 12 -16.63 -0.07 -3.56
N ALA A 13 -15.91 -0.30 -2.47
CA ALA A 13 -15.84 -1.59 -1.79
C ALA A 13 -17.09 -1.88 -0.94
N LEU A 14 -17.63 -0.86 -0.26
CA LEU A 14 -18.73 -1.04 0.69
C LEU A 14 -20.02 -1.55 0.04
N PRO A 15 -20.52 -0.99 -1.08
CA PRO A 15 -21.70 -1.53 -1.74
C PRO A 15 -21.49 -2.95 -2.27
N ARG A 16 -20.29 -3.25 -2.78
CA ARG A 16 -19.95 -4.56 -3.37
C ARG A 16 -19.87 -5.67 -2.31
N SER A 17 -19.33 -5.36 -1.14
CA SER A 17 -19.22 -6.31 -0.04
C SER A 17 -20.48 -6.38 0.84
N GLY A 18 -21.43 -5.47 0.67
CA GLY A 18 -22.64 -5.43 1.49
C GLY A 18 -22.32 -5.23 2.97
N SER A 19 -23.05 -5.92 3.85
CA SER A 19 -22.91 -5.79 5.31
C SER A 19 -21.55 -6.22 5.86
N SER A 20 -20.81 -7.08 5.15
CA SER A 20 -19.47 -7.51 5.58
C SER A 20 -18.37 -6.51 5.23
N GLY A 21 -18.65 -5.50 4.38
CA GLY A 21 -17.66 -4.55 3.88
C GLY A 21 -16.81 -3.87 4.97
N PRO A 22 -17.42 -3.21 5.98
CA PRO A 22 -16.66 -2.57 7.05
C PRO A 22 -15.79 -3.55 7.86
N ALA A 23 -16.31 -4.76 8.13
CA ALA A 23 -15.57 -5.79 8.83
C ALA A 23 -14.36 -6.27 8.03
N LEU A 24 -14.50 -6.41 6.70
CA LEU A 24 -13.41 -6.79 5.82
C LEU A 24 -12.34 -5.70 5.69
N VAL A 25 -12.73 -4.42 5.68
CA VAL A 25 -11.78 -3.30 5.79
C VAL A 25 -10.99 -3.41 7.09
N LEU A 26 -11.66 -3.66 8.22
CA LEU A 26 -10.99 -3.85 9.50
C LEU A 26 -10.06 -5.08 9.48
N VAL A 27 -10.49 -6.20 8.90
CA VAL A 27 -9.65 -7.40 8.75
C VAL A 27 -8.38 -7.08 7.94
N GLY A 28 -8.50 -6.34 6.83
CA GLY A 28 -7.35 -5.90 6.04
C GLY A 28 -6.39 -5.05 6.87
N TYR A 29 -6.91 -4.08 7.62
CA TYR A 29 -6.11 -3.23 8.52
C TYR A 29 -5.39 -4.07 9.60
N LEU A 30 -6.11 -4.95 10.28
CA LEU A 30 -5.58 -5.78 11.37
C LEU A 30 -4.58 -6.83 10.86
N ALA A 31 -4.74 -7.34 9.64
CA ALA A 31 -3.79 -8.28 9.04
C ALA A 31 -2.40 -7.64 8.88
N VAL A 32 -2.33 -6.38 8.43
CA VAL A 32 -1.06 -5.65 8.36
C VAL A 32 -0.50 -5.39 9.76
N HIS A 33 -1.35 -4.97 10.69
CA HIS A 33 -0.93 -4.76 12.08
C HIS A 33 -0.28 -6.01 12.68
N LEU A 34 -0.96 -7.14 12.59
CA LEU A 34 -0.51 -8.43 13.11
C LEU A 34 0.81 -8.87 12.48
N THR A 35 0.92 -8.78 11.15
CA THR A 35 2.16 -9.17 10.46
C THR A 35 3.34 -8.28 10.82
N GLN A 36 3.12 -6.98 10.97
CA GLN A 36 4.19 -6.05 11.31
C GLN A 36 4.58 -6.04 12.79
N HIS A 37 3.65 -6.23 13.72
CA HIS A 37 3.92 -6.13 15.16
C HIS A 37 4.08 -7.48 15.86
N THR A 38 3.50 -8.56 15.34
CA THR A 38 3.54 -9.87 16.00
C THR A 38 4.48 -10.84 15.30
N VAL A 39 4.43 -10.90 13.96
CA VAL A 39 5.29 -11.82 13.19
C VAL A 39 6.71 -11.27 13.06
N THR A 40 6.87 -9.94 13.16
CA THR A 40 8.17 -9.30 12.97
C THR A 40 8.49 -8.28 14.06
N PRO A 41 8.99 -8.72 15.23
CA PRO A 41 8.92 -7.94 16.47
C PRO A 41 9.75 -6.64 16.55
N HIS A 42 10.33 -6.11 15.47
CA HIS A 42 11.35 -5.04 15.54
C HIS A 42 11.26 -4.01 14.40
N PHE A 43 10.06 -3.52 14.06
CA PHE A 43 9.95 -2.41 13.10
C PHE A 43 8.95 -1.33 13.53
N HIS A 44 9.48 -0.28 14.14
CA HIS A 44 8.78 0.97 14.44
C HIS A 44 9.23 2.04 13.45
N PHE A 45 8.32 2.57 12.64
CA PHE A 45 8.52 3.86 11.99
C PHE A 45 8.29 4.95 13.05
N GLY A 46 9.36 5.48 13.67
CA GLY A 46 9.27 6.76 14.37
C GLY A 46 9.93 6.94 15.74
N GLU A 47 10.47 5.92 16.41
CA GLU A 47 11.03 6.10 17.78
C GLU A 47 12.44 5.53 18.02
N GLU A 48 12.98 4.71 17.12
CA GLU A 48 14.26 4.03 17.39
C GLU A 48 15.44 4.73 16.69
N THR A 49 16.26 5.45 17.46
CA THR A 49 17.53 6.07 17.01
C THR A 49 18.67 5.05 16.79
N HIS A 50 18.37 3.76 16.71
CA HIS A 50 19.38 2.71 16.53
C HIS A 50 19.78 2.53 15.06
N THR A 51 21.02 2.06 14.87
CA THR A 51 21.53 1.63 13.56
C THR A 51 20.54 0.67 12.92
N VAL A 52 20.10 0.96 11.68
CA VAL A 52 19.21 0.10 10.89
C VAL A 52 19.79 -1.31 10.89
N SER A 53 19.16 -2.22 11.64
CA SER A 53 19.64 -3.58 11.72
C SER A 53 19.20 -4.36 10.47
N SER A 54 19.96 -5.38 10.13
CA SER A 54 19.58 -6.35 9.08
C SER A 54 18.19 -6.98 9.32
N ILE A 55 17.75 -7.05 10.58
CA ILE A 55 16.44 -7.55 11.00
C ILE A 55 15.34 -6.54 10.62
N ALA A 56 15.56 -5.24 10.86
CA ALA A 56 14.62 -4.17 10.49
C ALA A 56 14.34 -4.16 8.97
N GLY A 57 15.37 -4.33 8.14
CA GLY A 57 15.21 -4.44 6.70
C GLY A 57 14.34 -5.64 6.29
N THR A 58 14.61 -6.81 6.88
CA THR A 58 13.86 -8.05 6.56
C THR A 58 12.40 -7.91 7.00
N SER A 59 12.18 -7.27 8.14
CA SER A 59 10.84 -6.95 8.67
C SER A 59 10.02 -6.06 7.75
N ALA A 60 10.63 -4.96 7.30
CA ALA A 60 9.99 -4.08 6.34
C ALA A 60 9.65 -4.82 5.03
N LEU A 61 10.53 -5.68 4.53
CA LEU A 61 10.27 -6.48 3.33
C LEU A 61 9.04 -7.38 3.51
N VAL A 62 8.92 -8.10 4.63
CA VAL A 62 7.77 -8.98 4.89
C VAL A 62 6.45 -8.19 4.95
N GLY A 63 6.42 -7.06 5.68
CA GLY A 63 5.24 -6.20 5.74
C GLY A 63 4.87 -5.62 4.37
N LEU A 64 5.87 -5.18 3.59
CA LEU A 64 5.66 -4.66 2.24
C LEU A 64 5.21 -5.75 1.26
N LEU A 65 5.64 -7.00 1.40
CA LEU A 65 5.15 -8.10 0.56
C LEU A 65 3.64 -8.31 0.73
N LEU A 66 3.13 -8.27 1.96
CA LEU A 66 1.69 -8.32 2.21
C LEU A 66 0.97 -7.11 1.58
N HIS A 67 1.50 -5.91 1.80
CA HIS A 67 0.91 -4.68 1.26
C HIS A 67 0.84 -4.71 -0.28
N THR A 68 1.96 -5.02 -0.93
CA THR A 68 2.10 -5.04 -2.39
C THR A 68 1.28 -6.15 -3.04
N PHE A 69 1.09 -7.29 -2.37
CA PHE A 69 0.11 -8.29 -2.80
C PHE A 69 -1.30 -7.70 -2.86
N PHE A 70 -1.73 -7.00 -1.81
CA PHE A 70 -3.05 -6.38 -1.77
C PHE A 70 -3.20 -5.15 -2.69
N ASP A 71 -2.10 -4.52 -3.11
CA ASP A 71 -2.15 -3.56 -4.22
C ASP A 71 -2.53 -4.26 -5.53
N GLY A 72 -1.96 -5.44 -5.80
CA GLY A 72 -2.37 -6.27 -6.93
C GLY A 72 -3.85 -6.66 -6.87
N VAL A 73 -4.33 -7.06 -5.69
CA VAL A 73 -5.75 -7.34 -5.45
C VAL A 73 -6.62 -6.11 -5.68
N ALA A 74 -6.15 -4.93 -5.30
CA ALA A 74 -6.87 -3.67 -5.50
C ALA A 74 -7.03 -3.36 -6.99
N ILE A 75 -5.97 -3.54 -7.79
CA ILE A 75 -6.00 -3.32 -9.25
C ILE A 75 -7.06 -4.21 -9.88
N ALA A 76 -6.97 -5.53 -9.67
CA ALA A 76 -7.90 -6.49 -10.27
C ALA A 76 -9.33 -6.23 -9.79
N SER A 77 -9.54 -6.06 -8.49
CA SER A 77 -10.87 -5.81 -7.93
C SER A 77 -11.49 -4.49 -8.43
N ALA A 78 -10.68 -3.45 -8.64
CA ALA A 78 -11.12 -2.18 -9.18
C ALA A 78 -11.62 -2.32 -10.63
N PHE A 79 -10.90 -3.05 -11.48
CA PHE A 79 -11.36 -3.35 -12.85
C PHE A 79 -12.65 -4.18 -12.87
N LEU A 80 -12.84 -5.08 -11.90
CA LEU A 80 -14.08 -5.86 -11.74
C LEU A 80 -15.27 -5.04 -11.22
N VAL A 81 -15.04 -3.83 -10.72
CA VAL A 81 -16.10 -2.86 -10.39
C VAL A 81 -16.45 -2.02 -11.62
N ARG A 82 -15.44 -1.33 -12.19
CA ARG A 82 -15.57 -0.54 -13.43
C ARG A 82 -14.19 -0.16 -13.98
N SER A 83 -14.09 0.01 -15.30
CA SER A 83 -12.82 0.25 -15.99
C SER A 83 -12.14 1.55 -15.57
N GLU A 84 -12.89 2.63 -15.33
CA GLU A 84 -12.33 3.93 -14.96
C GLU A 84 -11.68 3.88 -13.57
N LEU A 85 -12.32 3.19 -12.62
CA LEU A 85 -11.77 2.94 -11.29
C LEU A 85 -10.51 2.09 -11.38
N GLY A 86 -10.54 1.03 -12.21
CA GLY A 86 -9.38 0.18 -12.47
C GLY A 86 -8.17 0.96 -12.98
N ILE A 87 -8.37 1.84 -13.97
CA ILE A 87 -7.31 2.70 -14.52
C ILE A 87 -6.77 3.66 -13.45
N MET A 88 -7.65 4.31 -12.69
CA MET A 88 -7.25 5.24 -11.64
C MET A 88 -6.41 4.55 -10.55
N VAL A 89 -6.87 3.40 -10.07
CA VAL A 89 -6.18 2.60 -9.05
C VAL A 89 -4.86 2.06 -9.59
N PHE A 90 -4.81 1.58 -10.83
CA PHE A 90 -3.58 1.14 -11.49
C PHE A 90 -2.54 2.26 -11.56
N ILE A 91 -2.90 3.46 -12.03
CA ILE A 91 -1.97 4.59 -12.14
C ILE A 91 -1.48 4.99 -10.75
N ALA A 92 -2.38 5.12 -9.77
CA ALA A 92 -2.00 5.47 -8.41
C ALA A 92 -1.06 4.43 -7.79
N ILE A 93 -1.28 3.15 -8.07
CA ILE A 93 -0.42 2.06 -7.59
C ILE A 93 0.94 2.12 -8.28
N PHE A 94 0.95 2.14 -9.59
CA PHE A 94 2.17 2.23 -10.41
C PHE A 94 3.08 3.39 -9.96
N LEU A 95 2.51 4.58 -9.74
CA LEU A 95 3.28 5.75 -9.36
C LEU A 95 3.95 5.63 -7.98
N HIS A 96 3.32 4.96 -7.00
CA HIS A 96 3.94 4.82 -5.68
C HIS A 96 4.84 3.58 -5.54
N LYS A 97 4.81 2.64 -6.50
CA LYS A 97 5.75 1.51 -6.54
C LYS A 97 7.20 1.95 -6.76
N LEU A 98 7.41 3.04 -7.49
CA LEU A 98 8.76 3.58 -7.72
C LEU A 98 9.39 4.09 -6.41
N PRO A 99 8.76 5.01 -5.64
CA PRO A 99 9.23 5.38 -4.30
C PRO A 99 9.39 4.19 -3.36
N GLU A 100 8.47 3.23 -3.39
CA GLU A 100 8.51 2.04 -2.52
C GLU A 100 9.72 1.15 -2.82
N GLY A 101 9.99 0.89 -4.10
CA GLY A 101 11.16 0.13 -4.54
C GLY A 101 12.47 0.79 -4.10
N VAL A 102 12.58 2.11 -4.24
CA VAL A 102 13.74 2.88 -3.74
C VAL A 102 13.85 2.74 -2.23
N THR A 103 12.74 2.87 -1.50
CA THR A 103 12.71 2.81 -0.03
C THR A 103 13.22 1.46 0.49
N ILE A 104 12.71 0.35 -0.05
CA ILE A 104 13.13 -0.99 0.40
C ILE A 104 14.57 -1.31 0.00
N SER A 105 15.00 -0.88 -1.20
CA SER A 105 16.40 -1.04 -1.61
C SER A 105 17.34 -0.22 -0.72
N SER A 106 17.00 1.03 -0.39
CA SER A 106 17.76 1.85 0.55
C SER A 106 17.83 1.22 1.94
N LEU A 107 16.73 0.66 2.44
CA LEU A 107 16.69 0.00 3.74
C LEU A 107 17.54 -1.28 3.76
N MET A 108 17.52 -2.07 2.68
CA MET A 108 18.39 -3.24 2.53
C MET A 108 19.87 -2.85 2.56
N LEU A 109 20.27 -1.80 1.84
CA LEU A 109 21.64 -1.30 1.84
C LEU A 109 22.05 -0.76 3.22
N ALA A 110 21.18 0.04 3.85
CA ALA A 110 21.42 0.58 5.19
C ALA A 110 21.55 -0.53 6.26
N GLY A 111 20.82 -1.64 6.09
CA GLY A 111 20.94 -2.85 6.91
C GLY A 111 22.14 -3.75 6.58
N GLY A 112 23.09 -3.28 5.76
CA GLY A 112 24.33 -3.99 5.41
C GLY A 112 24.17 -5.09 4.35
N ARG A 113 23.06 -5.13 3.61
CA ARG A 113 22.88 -6.10 2.52
C ARG A 113 23.58 -5.61 1.24
N SER A 114 23.91 -6.56 0.35
CA SER A 114 24.51 -6.24 -0.94
C SER A 114 23.51 -5.59 -1.90
N GLY A 115 24.00 -4.83 -2.89
CA GLY A 115 23.16 -4.20 -3.92
C GLY A 115 22.26 -5.19 -4.66
N GLY A 116 22.74 -6.41 -4.95
CA GLY A 116 21.91 -7.45 -5.57
C GLY A 116 20.72 -7.87 -4.69
N ARG A 117 20.90 -7.96 -3.36
CA ARG A 117 19.79 -8.24 -2.43
C ARG A 117 18.83 -7.06 -2.33
N ALA A 118 19.33 -5.83 -2.41
CA ALA A 118 18.51 -4.63 -2.40
C ALA A 118 17.60 -4.52 -3.63
N VAL A 119 18.12 -4.81 -4.83
CA VAL A 119 17.34 -4.86 -6.07
C VAL A 119 16.40 -6.06 -6.06
N GLY A 120 16.86 -7.22 -5.58
CA GLY A 120 16.03 -8.42 -5.45
C GLY A 120 14.82 -8.22 -4.54
N ALA A 121 14.97 -7.46 -3.45
CA ALA A 121 13.85 -7.10 -2.57
C ALA A 121 12.78 -6.27 -3.30
N ALA A 122 13.19 -5.25 -4.07
CA ALA A 122 12.26 -4.45 -4.87
C ALA A 122 11.58 -5.27 -5.97
N ALA A 123 12.31 -6.18 -6.62
CA ALA A 123 11.75 -7.10 -7.60
C ALA A 123 10.69 -8.04 -6.98
N LEU A 124 10.95 -8.53 -5.75
CA LEU A 124 10.00 -9.35 -5.00
C LEU A 124 8.67 -8.63 -4.74
N LEU A 125 8.68 -7.33 -4.44
CA LEU A 125 7.46 -6.53 -4.29
C LEU A 125 6.66 -6.46 -5.60
N GLY A 126 7.35 -6.33 -6.74
CA GLY A 126 6.71 -6.38 -8.06
C GLY A 126 6.04 -7.73 -8.33
N VAL A 127 6.74 -8.84 -8.02
CA VAL A 127 6.17 -10.20 -8.13
C VAL A 127 4.95 -10.37 -7.23
N ALA A 128 5.00 -9.90 -5.98
CA ALA A 128 3.86 -9.96 -5.07
C ALA A 128 2.64 -9.21 -5.64
N THR A 129 2.85 -8.04 -6.25
CA THR A 129 1.79 -7.28 -6.92
C THR A 129 1.18 -8.08 -8.08
N MET A 130 2.00 -8.70 -8.93
CA MET A 130 1.50 -9.54 -10.03
C MET A 130 0.72 -10.75 -9.52
N LEU A 131 1.19 -11.40 -8.45
CA LEU A 131 0.47 -12.50 -7.82
C LEU A 131 -0.89 -12.07 -7.29
N GLY A 132 -0.98 -10.89 -6.67
CA GLY A 132 -2.25 -10.30 -6.23
C GLY A 132 -3.25 -10.14 -7.38
N VAL A 133 -2.80 -9.62 -8.52
CA VAL A 133 -3.63 -9.49 -9.72
C VAL A 133 -4.14 -10.86 -10.20
N VAL A 134 -3.22 -11.81 -10.41
CA VAL A 134 -3.53 -13.12 -10.99
C VAL A 134 -4.44 -13.96 -10.08
N LEU A 135 -4.22 -13.92 -8.76
CA LEU A 135 -4.98 -14.73 -7.82
C LEU A 135 -6.37 -14.15 -7.51
N THR A 136 -6.60 -12.86 -7.76
CA THR A 136 -7.89 -12.23 -7.46
C THR A 136 -9.03 -12.88 -8.24
N GLU A 137 -8.87 -13.08 -9.54
CA GLU A 137 -9.92 -13.67 -10.38
C GLU A 137 -10.11 -15.17 -10.14
N GLN A 138 -9.11 -15.85 -9.59
CA GLN A 138 -9.17 -17.28 -9.26
C GLN A 138 -9.93 -17.55 -7.95
N MET A 139 -10.11 -16.54 -7.11
CA MET A 139 -10.72 -16.67 -5.80
C MET A 139 -12.00 -15.84 -5.74
N GLY A 140 -13.17 -16.50 -5.80
CA GLY A 140 -14.48 -15.82 -5.75
C GLY A 140 -14.63 -14.87 -4.55
N PHE A 141 -14.01 -15.22 -3.42
CA PHE A 141 -13.93 -14.33 -2.25
C PHE A 141 -13.19 -13.01 -2.57
N LEU A 142 -12.05 -13.04 -3.25
CA LEU A 142 -11.32 -11.83 -3.63
C LEU A 142 -12.03 -11.03 -4.74
N VAL A 143 -12.70 -11.72 -5.68
CA VAL A 143 -13.57 -11.05 -6.67
C VAL A 143 -14.62 -10.17 -5.99
N GLN A 144 -15.23 -10.67 -4.90
CA GLN A 144 -16.28 -9.94 -4.20
C GLN A 144 -15.74 -8.94 -3.16
N HIS A 145 -14.72 -9.34 -2.42
CA HIS A 145 -14.28 -8.68 -1.18
C HIS A 145 -12.86 -8.12 -1.23
N GLY A 146 -12.12 -8.37 -2.31
CA GLY A 146 -10.73 -7.95 -2.47
C GLY A 146 -10.54 -6.45 -2.28
N LEU A 147 -11.43 -5.63 -2.86
CA LEU A 147 -11.36 -4.17 -2.74
C LEU A 147 -11.51 -3.68 -1.28
N ALA A 148 -12.36 -4.33 -0.47
CA ALA A 148 -12.55 -3.98 0.94
C ALA A 148 -11.30 -4.32 1.76
N LEU A 149 -10.73 -5.51 1.56
CA LEU A 149 -9.48 -5.92 2.21
C LEU A 149 -8.33 -4.99 1.83
N SER A 150 -8.17 -4.72 0.54
CA SER A 150 -7.16 -3.82 0.02
C SER A 150 -7.29 -2.41 0.60
N ALA A 151 -8.51 -1.86 0.71
CA ALA A 151 -8.73 -0.56 1.33
C ALA A 151 -8.21 -0.53 2.78
N GLY A 152 -8.51 -1.55 3.58
CA GLY A 152 -8.00 -1.69 4.95
C GLY A 152 -6.48 -1.75 5.03
N VAL A 153 -5.87 -2.58 4.17
CA VAL A 153 -4.40 -2.73 4.06
C VAL A 153 -3.75 -1.40 3.69
N THR A 154 -4.26 -0.72 2.66
CA THR A 154 -3.74 0.57 2.21
C THR A 154 -3.89 1.65 3.28
N ILE A 155 -5.02 1.69 4.02
CA ILE A 155 -5.22 2.63 5.12
C ILE A 155 -4.20 2.39 6.21
N TYR A 156 -3.96 1.15 6.62
CA TYR A 156 -2.96 0.85 7.63
C TYR A 156 -1.58 1.38 7.22
N VAL A 157 -1.11 1.00 6.03
CA VAL A 157 0.23 1.41 5.57
C VAL A 157 0.32 2.93 5.44
N ALA A 158 -0.70 3.57 4.87
CA ALA A 158 -0.66 5.00 4.63
C ALA A 158 -0.80 5.82 5.92
N ALA A 159 -1.67 5.42 6.86
CA ALA A 159 -1.96 6.19 8.07
C ALA A 159 -1.07 5.81 9.25
N SER A 160 -0.74 4.54 9.41
CA SER A 160 -0.03 4.04 10.60
C SER A 160 1.47 3.90 10.39
N ASN A 161 1.94 3.72 9.14
CA ASN A 161 3.38 3.65 8.85
C ASN A 161 3.91 4.98 8.30
N LEU A 162 3.27 5.55 7.28
CA LEU A 162 3.81 6.73 6.59
C LEU A 162 3.58 8.04 7.36
N VAL A 163 2.40 8.24 7.96
CA VAL A 163 2.10 9.50 8.67
C VAL A 163 3.05 9.78 9.83
N PRO A 164 3.32 8.82 10.74
CA PRO A 164 4.26 9.06 11.83
C PRO A 164 5.68 9.38 11.37
N GLU A 165 6.16 8.75 10.30
CA GLU A 165 7.53 8.89 9.78
C GLU A 165 7.90 10.32 9.37
N PHE A 166 6.94 11.12 8.90
CA PHE A 166 7.19 12.53 8.59
C PHE A 166 6.86 13.48 9.74
N GLN A 167 6.01 13.09 10.70
CA GLN A 167 5.75 13.91 11.89
C GLN A 167 6.99 14.03 12.79
N GLY A 168 7.87 13.03 12.78
CA GLY A 168 9.14 13.08 13.51
C GLY A 168 10.23 13.96 12.87
N LYS A 169 10.01 14.51 11.66
CA LYS A 169 11.03 15.28 10.91
C LYS A 169 10.71 16.77 10.89
N GLN A 170 11.72 17.60 11.15
CA GLN A 170 11.58 19.06 11.12
C GLN A 170 11.59 19.60 9.68
N GLY A 171 10.72 20.57 9.38
CA GLY A 171 10.67 21.31 8.12
C GLY A 171 9.37 21.15 7.32
N TRP A 172 9.17 21.98 6.30
CA TRP A 172 7.91 22.09 5.56
C TRP A 172 7.82 21.20 4.30
N LYS A 173 8.95 20.68 3.82
CA LYS A 173 9.02 19.95 2.53
C LYS A 173 8.23 18.64 2.54
N LEU A 174 8.32 17.86 3.61
CA LEU A 174 7.63 16.58 3.75
C LEU A 174 6.10 16.76 3.89
N PRO A 175 5.59 17.65 4.77
CA PRO A 175 4.17 18.00 4.76
C PRO A 175 3.68 18.52 3.41
N ALA A 176 4.44 19.40 2.75
CA ALA A 176 4.07 19.92 1.44
C ALA A 176 3.96 18.81 0.39
N ALA A 177 4.90 17.86 0.36
CA ALA A 177 4.84 16.69 -0.52
C ALA A 177 3.62 15.80 -0.23
N PHE A 178 3.27 15.61 1.05
CA PHE A 178 2.08 14.86 1.46
C PHE A 178 0.79 15.50 0.92
N PHE A 179 0.61 16.81 1.13
CA PHE A 179 -0.56 17.55 0.61
C PHE A 179 -0.56 17.64 -0.91
N ALA A 180 0.61 17.82 -1.54
CA ALA A 180 0.73 17.80 -3.00
C ALA A 180 0.29 16.46 -3.59
N GLY A 181 0.64 15.34 -2.95
CA GLY A 181 0.17 14.01 -3.35
C GLY A 181 -1.36 13.88 -3.32
N ALA A 182 -2.01 14.41 -2.28
CA ALA A 182 -3.47 14.45 -2.20
C ALA A 182 -4.08 15.37 -3.28
N ALA A 183 -3.51 16.56 -3.50
CA ALA A 183 -3.96 17.50 -4.52
C ALA A 183 -3.84 16.93 -5.94
N ILE A 184 -2.71 16.27 -6.26
CA ILE A 184 -2.50 15.58 -7.54
C ILE A 184 -3.57 14.50 -7.73
N PHE A 185 -3.88 13.71 -6.70
CA PHE A 185 -4.95 12.71 -6.78
C PHE A 185 -6.30 13.36 -7.14
N PHE A 186 -6.70 14.44 -6.46
CA PHE A 186 -7.95 15.13 -6.78
C PHE A 186 -7.96 15.74 -8.17
N LEU A 187 -6.83 16.32 -8.62
CA LEU A 187 -6.70 16.82 -9.98
C LEU A 187 -6.89 15.71 -11.00
N THR A 188 -6.23 14.56 -10.83
CA THR A 188 -6.40 13.38 -11.69
C THR A 188 -7.86 12.91 -11.71
N LYS A 189 -8.50 12.87 -10.54
CA LYS A 189 -9.92 12.50 -10.43
C LYS A 189 -10.82 13.43 -11.23
N VAL A 190 -10.70 14.74 -11.05
CA VAL A 190 -11.51 15.74 -11.77
C VAL A 190 -11.31 15.64 -13.28
N LEU A 191 -10.07 15.44 -13.73
CA LEU A 191 -9.75 15.28 -15.16
C LEU A 191 -10.36 13.99 -15.75
N MET A 192 -10.39 12.91 -14.98
CA MET A 192 -11.00 11.64 -15.42
C MET A 192 -12.52 11.71 -15.43
N ASP A 193 -13.13 12.25 -14.37
CA ASP A 193 -14.59 12.39 -14.25
C ASP A 193 -15.15 13.39 -15.28
N GLY A 194 -14.37 14.38 -15.72
CA GLY A 194 -14.76 15.30 -16.80
C GLY A 194 -14.56 14.77 -18.22
N ALA A 195 -13.90 13.61 -18.38
CA ALA A 195 -13.65 12.97 -19.67
C ALA A 195 -14.61 11.80 -19.98
N SER A 196 -15.41 11.38 -18.98
CA SER A 196 -16.44 10.32 -19.07
C SER A 196 -17.84 10.91 -19.22
#